data_AF-A0A5Q2NRQ6-F1
#
_entry.id   AF-A0A5Q2NRQ6-F1
#
_cell.length_a   1.000
_cell.length_b   1.000
_cell.length_c   1.000
_cell.angle_alpha   90.00
_cell.angle_beta   90.00
_cell.angle_gamma   90.00
#
_symmetry.space_group_name_H-M   'P 1'
#
loop_
_entity.id
_entity.type
_entity.pdbx_description
1 polymer ?
#
loop_
_entity_poly.entity_id
_entity_poly.type
_entity_poly.pdbx_seq_one_letter_code
_entity_poly.pdbx_strand_id
1 'polypeptide(L)'
;MRRREAGIRAIRKPLKPWCTVDDFDRNPADKQERERPGEQKEKTDLGPHAKHAEAIRKLAGEIEKLTLVKPHLFLYADEAGVVRHIQGESRLTSRLGEAGLRAGASLAREQAGRNAVALAMATGRLSVVEGLEHDKRAFGALSWICSPLRREARTSGYVALGSPPSGELAFRVPLLQQLARSVEGRTERAASDPDTVQKRLEEHRLTFREMQVAGDWLEGLTVEEIAERLGIAEQTVRTFIKKIYAKTGVNHKGEFFIRFLKR
;
A
#
# COMPACT_ATOMS: atom_id res chain seq x y z
N MET A 1 -10.51 -46.99 30.78
CA MET A 1 -9.34 -46.33 30.18
C MET A 1 -9.83 -45.28 29.18
N ARG A 2 -9.60 -44.00 29.48
CA ARG A 2 -10.23 -42.84 28.83
C ARG A 2 -9.27 -42.13 27.87
N ARG A 3 -9.87 -41.59 26.80
CA ARG A 3 -9.52 -40.40 26.00
C ARG A 3 -8.44 -40.49 24.90
N ARG A 4 -8.96 -40.55 23.67
CA ARG A 4 -8.44 -39.95 22.45
C ARG A 4 -8.43 -38.42 22.51
N GLU A 5 -7.54 -37.85 21.70
CA GLU A 5 -7.63 -36.58 20.94
C GLU A 5 -7.69 -35.24 21.68
N ALA A 6 -6.66 -34.40 21.44
CA ALA A 6 -6.79 -32.95 21.19
C ALA A 6 -5.46 -32.37 20.66
N GLY A 7 -5.16 -32.61 19.38
CA GLY A 7 -4.13 -31.87 18.66
C GLY A 7 -4.75 -30.73 17.86
N ILE A 8 -5.11 -29.62 18.51
CA ILE A 8 -5.59 -28.42 17.81
C ILE A 8 -4.37 -27.69 17.23
N ARG A 9 -4.20 -27.84 15.92
CA ARG A 9 -3.24 -27.12 15.10
C ARG A 9 -3.63 -25.63 15.10
N ALA A 10 -2.82 -24.79 15.75
CA ALA A 10 -3.01 -23.34 15.76
C ALA A 10 -3.07 -22.81 14.32
N ILE A 11 -4.24 -22.31 13.93
CA ILE A 11 -4.43 -21.57 12.68
C ILE A 11 -3.65 -20.27 12.83
N ARG A 12 -2.50 -20.16 12.15
CA ARG A 12 -1.79 -18.89 11.99
C ARG A 12 -2.76 -17.91 11.32
N LYS A 13 -3.23 -16.90 12.06
CA LYS A 13 -4.00 -15.78 11.48
C LYS A 13 -3.16 -15.15 10.35
N PRO A 14 -3.76 -14.78 9.21
CA PRO A 14 -3.04 -14.09 8.16
C PRO A 14 -2.42 -12.80 8.70
N LEU A 15 -1.14 -12.57 8.42
CA LEU A 15 -0.44 -11.33 8.73
C LEU A 15 -1.14 -10.18 8.00
N LYS A 16 -1.70 -9.22 8.74
CA LYS A 16 -2.22 -7.98 8.16
C LYS A 16 -1.04 -7.21 7.54
N PRO A 17 -1.17 -6.61 6.35
CA PRO A 17 -0.07 -5.88 5.70
C PRO A 17 0.20 -4.49 6.32
N TRP A 18 -0.51 -4.12 7.38
CA TRP A 18 -0.39 -2.87 8.13
C TRP A 18 -0.32 -3.14 9.63
N CYS A 19 0.30 -2.21 10.36
CA CYS A 19 0.41 -2.23 11.81
C CYS A 19 -0.70 -1.43 12.48
N THR A 20 -1.23 -1.92 13.61
CA THR A 20 -2.14 -1.18 14.49
C THR A 20 -1.45 -0.80 15.81
N VAL A 21 -2.15 -0.11 16.71
CA VAL A 21 -1.60 0.24 18.03
C VAL A 21 -1.22 -1.01 18.84
N ASP A 22 -1.95 -2.12 18.68
CA ASP A 22 -1.60 -3.41 19.30
C ASP A 22 -0.23 -3.95 18.84
N ASP A 23 0.19 -3.62 17.61
CA ASP A 23 1.50 -4.01 17.08
C ASP A 23 2.61 -3.04 17.55
N PHE A 24 2.25 -1.83 18.00
CA PHE A 24 3.18 -0.81 18.50
C PHE A 24 3.77 -1.17 19.86
N ASP A 25 2.93 -1.70 20.75
CA ASP A 25 3.34 -2.06 22.12
C ASP A 25 4.03 -3.44 22.18
N ARG A 26 4.03 -4.20 21.06
CA ARG A 26 4.80 -5.44 20.89
C ARG A 26 6.17 -5.14 20.31
N ASN A 27 7.05 -4.65 21.17
CA ASN A 27 8.45 -4.34 20.88
C ASN A 27 9.20 -5.47 20.13
N PRO A 28 9.75 -5.25 18.94
CA PRO A 28 11.01 -5.83 18.54
C PRO A 28 12.07 -4.74 18.73
N ALA A 29 12.71 -4.75 19.89
CA ALA A 29 13.86 -3.90 20.15
C ALA A 29 14.92 -4.17 19.07
N ASP A 30 15.53 -3.09 18.61
CA ASP A 30 16.87 -3.05 18.02
C ASP A 30 17.21 -4.08 16.94
N LYS A 31 16.94 -3.72 15.69
CA LYS A 31 17.83 -4.07 14.57
C LYS A 31 18.03 -2.88 13.65
N GLN A 32 18.77 -1.88 14.11
CA GLN A 32 19.57 -1.04 13.21
C GLN A 32 20.75 -1.89 12.71
N GLU A 33 20.57 -2.58 11.59
CA GLU A 33 21.68 -3.17 10.87
C GLU A 33 22.42 -2.03 10.14
N ARG A 34 23.59 -1.68 10.67
CA ARG A 34 24.54 -0.75 10.05
C ARG A 34 25.12 -1.41 8.79
N GLU A 35 24.63 -1.04 7.62
CA GLU A 35 25.30 -1.36 6.36
C GLU A 35 26.45 -0.36 6.09
N ARG A 36 27.62 -0.91 5.76
CA ARG A 36 28.83 -0.16 5.39
C ARG A 36 28.70 0.41 3.97
N PRO A 37 29.36 1.53 3.63
CA PRO A 37 29.21 2.16 2.33
C PRO A 37 29.98 1.39 1.25
N GLY A 38 29.28 0.95 0.20
CA GLY A 38 29.84 0.62 -1.10
C GLY A 38 29.58 1.76 -2.09
N GLU A 39 30.59 2.08 -2.89
CA GLU A 39 30.68 3.26 -3.75
C GLU A 39 29.62 3.35 -4.87
N GLN A 40 29.04 4.55 -4.93
CA GLN A 40 28.66 5.38 -6.09
C GLN A 40 27.76 4.83 -7.21
N LYS A 41 26.66 5.56 -7.42
CA LYS A 41 26.43 6.27 -8.70
C LYS A 41 25.73 7.61 -8.44
N GLU A 42 26.38 8.68 -8.89
CA GLU A 42 25.92 10.06 -8.90
C GLU A 42 24.51 10.15 -9.51
N LYS A 43 23.51 10.39 -8.64
CA LYS A 43 22.20 10.91 -9.03
C LYS A 43 22.02 12.22 -8.29
N THR A 44 21.76 13.26 -9.05
CA THR A 44 21.49 14.64 -8.62
C THR A 44 20.73 14.69 -7.29
N ASP A 45 21.48 14.92 -6.21
CA ASP A 45 20.92 14.99 -4.85
C ASP A 45 20.24 16.35 -4.68
N LEU A 46 18.91 16.34 -4.67
CA LEU A 46 18.14 17.52 -4.38
C LEU A 46 18.25 17.79 -2.88
N GLY A 47 18.71 18.99 -2.51
CA GLY A 47 18.85 19.36 -1.09
C GLY A 47 17.56 19.15 -0.28
N PRO A 48 17.63 19.06 1.07
CA PRO A 48 16.53 18.58 1.90
C PRO A 48 15.20 19.30 1.70
N HIS A 49 15.22 20.61 1.48
CA HIS A 49 14.00 21.38 1.22
C HIS A 49 13.41 21.10 -0.18
N ALA A 50 14.26 20.90 -1.19
CA ALA A 50 13.85 20.67 -2.57
C ALA A 50 13.16 19.31 -2.73
N LYS A 51 13.65 18.26 -2.04
CA LYS A 51 13.02 16.92 -2.05
C LYS A 51 11.60 16.95 -1.45
N HIS A 52 11.37 17.67 -0.35
CA HIS A 52 10.04 17.76 0.27
C HIS A 52 9.08 18.55 -0.62
N ALA A 53 9.54 19.66 -1.20
CA ALA A 53 8.74 20.45 -2.13
C ALA A 53 8.35 19.65 -3.39
N GLU A 54 9.24 18.80 -3.91
CA GLU A 54 8.91 17.88 -5.00
C GLU A 54 7.85 16.84 -4.59
N ALA A 55 8.04 16.19 -3.43
CA ALA A 55 7.09 15.19 -2.95
C ALA A 55 5.70 15.78 -2.72
N ILE A 56 5.61 16.99 -2.14
CA ILE A 56 4.35 17.72 -1.94
C ILE A 56 3.69 18.04 -3.28
N ARG A 57 4.44 18.56 -4.27
CA ARG A 57 3.89 18.86 -5.60
C ARG A 57 3.34 17.62 -6.29
N LYS A 58 4.07 16.50 -6.25
CA LYS A 58 3.59 15.22 -6.80
C LYS A 58 2.33 14.75 -6.08
N LEU A 59 2.33 14.77 -4.76
CA LEU A 59 1.18 14.36 -3.95
C LEU A 59 -0.06 15.18 -4.30
N ALA A 60 0.07 16.51 -4.36
CA ALA A 60 -1.03 17.41 -4.70
C ALA A 60 -1.62 17.09 -6.09
N GLY A 61 -0.75 16.94 -7.10
CA GLY A 61 -1.18 16.59 -8.46
C GLY A 61 -1.83 15.20 -8.57
N GLU A 62 -1.47 14.25 -7.72
CA GLU A 62 -2.15 12.95 -7.67
C GLU A 62 -3.50 13.01 -6.96
N ILE A 63 -3.60 13.79 -5.88
CA ILE A 63 -4.86 14.00 -5.15
C ILE A 63 -5.90 14.69 -6.04
N GLU A 64 -5.49 15.66 -6.86
CA GLU A 64 -6.38 16.36 -7.78
C GLU A 64 -7.03 15.43 -8.82
N LYS A 65 -6.40 14.30 -9.14
CA LYS A 65 -6.94 13.29 -10.06
C LYS A 65 -7.98 12.37 -9.40
N LEU A 66 -8.12 12.44 -8.07
CA LEU A 66 -9.02 11.58 -7.32
C LEU A 66 -10.40 12.23 -7.13
N THR A 67 -11.44 11.48 -7.45
CA THR A 67 -12.82 11.83 -7.07
C THR A 67 -13.18 11.10 -5.79
N LEU A 68 -13.07 11.77 -4.64
CA LEU A 68 -13.42 11.22 -3.33
C LEU A 68 -14.74 11.81 -2.84
N VAL A 69 -15.74 10.94 -2.69
CA VAL A 69 -17.12 11.32 -2.30
C VAL A 69 -17.24 11.60 -0.80
N LYS A 70 -16.30 11.09 0.02
CA LYS A 70 -16.31 11.25 1.48
C LYS A 70 -15.30 12.31 1.95
N PRO A 71 -15.59 13.01 3.06
CA PRO A 71 -14.64 13.92 3.71
C PRO A 71 -13.30 13.25 3.98
N HIS A 72 -12.22 13.87 3.51
CA HIS A 72 -10.88 13.32 3.62
C HIS A 72 -9.84 14.42 3.71
N LEU A 73 -8.68 14.04 4.23
CA LEU A 73 -7.52 14.88 4.41
C LEU A 73 -6.26 14.09 4.12
N PHE A 74 -5.35 14.72 3.39
CA PHE A 74 -4.00 14.25 3.17
C PHE A 74 -3.02 15.09 3.97
N LEU A 75 -2.01 14.44 4.52
CA LEU A 75 -0.94 15.06 5.26
C LEU A 75 0.39 14.53 4.74
N TYR A 76 1.36 15.42 4.55
CA TYR A 76 2.74 15.06 4.30
C TYR A 76 3.61 15.54 5.47
N ALA A 77 4.44 14.63 5.99
CA ALA A 77 5.46 14.93 7.00
C ALA A 77 6.86 14.53 6.50
N ASP A 78 7.89 15.23 6.96
CA ASP A 78 9.29 14.89 6.67
C ASP A 78 9.78 13.69 7.50
N GLU A 79 11.07 13.34 7.37
CA GLU A 79 11.64 12.18 8.08
C GLU A 79 11.61 12.31 9.61
N ALA A 80 11.55 13.55 10.13
CA ALA A 80 11.45 13.82 11.56
C ALA A 80 9.99 13.80 12.05
N GLY A 81 9.03 13.53 11.17
CA GLY A 81 7.60 13.57 11.48
C GLY A 81 7.05 14.99 11.57
N VAL A 82 7.75 16.00 11.05
CA VAL A 82 7.26 17.38 11.01
C VAL A 82 6.34 17.56 9.82
N VAL A 83 5.11 18.00 10.08
CA VAL A 83 4.10 18.28 9.05
C VAL A 83 4.60 19.40 8.14
N ARG A 84 4.72 19.13 6.84
CA ARG A 84 5.07 20.16 5.84
C ARG A 84 3.88 20.58 4.99
N HIS A 85 2.86 19.72 4.85
CA HIS A 85 1.70 20.02 4.04
C HIS A 85 0.44 19.29 4.54
N ILE A 86 -0.71 19.94 4.43
CA ILE A 86 -2.03 19.37 4.67
C ILE A 86 -2.94 19.84 3.53
N GLN A 87 -3.69 18.91 2.94
CA GLN A 87 -4.63 19.16 1.85
C GLN A 87 -5.94 18.39 2.10
N GLY A 88 -7.07 18.96 1.70
CA GLY A 88 -8.37 18.29 1.76
C GLY A 88 -9.47 19.28 2.12
N GLU A 89 -10.56 18.78 2.72
CA GLU A 89 -11.74 19.60 2.97
C GLU A 89 -11.46 20.77 3.95
N SER A 90 -11.88 21.98 3.58
CA SER A 90 -11.64 23.22 4.35
C SER A 90 -12.15 23.14 5.79
N ARG A 91 -13.30 22.50 6.02
CA ARG A 91 -13.86 22.35 7.38
C ARG A 91 -13.01 21.44 8.25
N LEU A 92 -12.46 20.37 7.69
CA LEU A 92 -11.62 19.44 8.44
C LEU A 92 -10.23 20.04 8.68
N THR A 93 -9.64 20.70 7.69
CA THR A 93 -8.34 21.39 7.84
C THR A 93 -8.40 22.49 8.90
N SER A 94 -9.43 23.35 8.90
CA SER A 94 -9.58 24.40 9.92
C SER A 94 -9.69 23.83 11.34
N ARG A 95 -10.55 22.82 11.54
CA ARG A 95 -10.72 22.17 12.85
C ARG A 95 -9.42 21.54 13.37
N LEU A 96 -8.64 20.92 12.48
CA LEU A 96 -7.34 20.35 12.83
C LEU A 96 -6.30 21.43 13.14
N GLY A 97 -6.34 22.55 12.42
CA GLY A 97 -5.48 23.71 12.68
C GLY A 97 -5.71 24.31 14.07
N GLU A 98 -6.98 24.49 14.47
CA GLU A 98 -7.36 24.91 15.83
C GLU A 98 -6.84 23.94 16.89
N ALA A 99 -6.80 22.65 16.56
CA ALA A 99 -6.32 21.60 17.43
C ALA A 99 -4.79 21.41 17.41
N GLY A 100 -4.06 22.30 16.71
CA GLY A 100 -2.60 22.33 16.65
C GLY A 100 -1.96 21.48 15.55
N LEU A 101 -2.75 20.84 14.69
CA LEU A 101 -2.24 20.13 13.51
C LEU A 101 -2.15 21.07 12.32
N ARG A 102 -0.96 21.63 12.13
CA ARG A 102 -0.63 22.58 11.08
C ARG A 102 0.77 22.32 10.55
N ALA A 103 1.12 22.95 9.43
CA ALA A 103 2.51 22.94 8.97
C ALA A 103 3.45 23.41 10.09
N GLY A 104 4.54 22.67 10.30
CA GLY A 104 5.49 22.84 11.41
C GLY A 104 5.18 22.05 12.67
N ALA A 105 3.99 21.45 12.81
CA ALA A 105 3.68 20.57 13.93
C ALA A 105 4.50 19.28 13.86
N SER A 106 5.05 18.81 14.98
CA SER A 106 5.69 17.50 15.07
C SER A 106 4.69 16.42 15.42
N LEU A 107 4.75 15.31 14.67
CA LEU A 107 4.01 14.08 14.93
C LEU A 107 4.87 12.98 15.54
N ALA A 108 6.11 13.29 15.91
CA ALA A 108 6.96 12.37 16.67
C ALA A 108 6.29 12.02 18.02
N ARG A 109 6.53 10.79 18.51
CA ARG A 109 5.85 10.26 19.69
C ARG A 109 6.05 11.14 20.92
N GLU A 110 7.23 11.71 21.09
CA GLU A 110 7.63 12.53 22.24
C GLU A 110 6.82 13.83 22.32
N GLN A 111 6.31 14.32 21.19
CA GLN A 111 5.61 15.60 21.09
C GLN A 111 4.09 15.45 20.85
N ALA A 112 3.69 14.38 20.15
CA ALA A 112 2.31 14.17 19.73
C ALA A 112 1.66 12.91 20.32
N GLY A 113 2.41 12.08 21.04
CA GLY A 113 1.94 10.79 21.55
C GLY A 113 1.66 9.80 20.42
N ARG A 114 0.83 8.79 20.71
CA ARG A 114 0.36 7.79 19.74
C ARG A 114 -0.44 8.45 18.62
N ASN A 115 0.05 8.28 17.41
CA ASN A 115 -0.59 8.69 16.16
C ASN A 115 -0.04 7.84 15.00
N ALA A 116 -0.72 7.87 13.85
CA ALA A 116 -0.34 7.03 12.72
C ALA A 116 1.07 7.32 12.19
N VAL A 117 1.53 8.57 12.19
CA VAL A 117 2.90 8.91 11.74
C VAL A 117 3.93 8.37 12.73
N ALA A 118 3.76 8.59 14.04
CA ALA A 118 4.64 8.01 15.05
C ALA A 118 4.70 6.47 14.97
N LEU A 119 3.58 5.82 14.70
CA LEU A 119 3.51 4.37 14.48
C LEU A 119 4.29 3.94 13.23
N ALA A 120 4.17 4.68 12.12
CA ALA A 120 4.94 4.41 10.91
C ALA A 120 6.44 4.70 11.10
N MET A 121 6.79 5.71 11.89
CA MET A 121 8.18 6.02 12.24
C MET A 121 8.83 4.86 13.00
N ALA A 122 8.16 4.31 14.01
CA ALA A 122 8.70 3.22 14.81
C ALA A 122 8.75 1.89 14.05
N THR A 123 7.75 1.61 13.21
CA THR A 123 7.63 0.29 12.54
C THR A 123 8.27 0.25 11.16
N GLY A 124 8.48 1.41 10.51
CA GLY A 124 8.89 1.49 9.11
C GLY A 124 7.85 0.96 8.11
N ARG A 125 6.60 0.78 8.56
CA ARG A 125 5.51 0.14 7.81
C ARG A 125 4.27 1.03 7.75
N LEU A 126 3.34 0.64 6.87
CA LEU A 126 2.02 1.27 6.84
C LEU A 126 1.32 1.05 8.18
N SER A 127 0.78 2.13 8.73
CA SER A 127 0.16 2.16 10.04
C SER A 127 -1.28 2.62 9.97
N VAL A 128 -2.08 2.18 10.93
CA VAL A 128 -3.47 2.58 11.13
C VAL A 128 -3.67 2.93 12.60
N VAL A 129 -4.25 4.09 12.87
CA VAL A 129 -4.67 4.52 14.21
C VAL A 129 -6.06 5.11 14.11
N GLU A 130 -7.00 4.62 14.92
CA GLU A 130 -8.41 4.94 14.82
C GLU A 130 -8.93 5.65 16.08
N GLY A 131 -9.65 6.76 15.89
CA GLY A 131 -10.44 7.38 16.95
C GLY A 131 -9.68 7.57 18.26
N LEU A 132 -10.14 6.94 19.34
CA LEU A 132 -9.58 7.05 20.69
C LEU A 132 -8.22 6.36 20.88
N GLU A 133 -7.70 5.66 19.88
CA GLU A 133 -6.34 5.13 19.90
C GLU A 133 -5.26 6.23 19.83
N HIS A 134 -5.66 7.46 19.50
CA HIS A 134 -4.79 8.64 19.57
C HIS A 134 -4.66 9.16 21.01
N ASP A 135 -3.44 9.49 21.45
CA ASP A 135 -3.24 10.11 22.77
C ASP A 135 -3.80 11.55 22.82
N LYS A 136 -3.65 12.31 21.73
CA LYS A 136 -4.26 13.64 21.61
C LYS A 136 -5.71 13.50 21.10
N ARG A 137 -6.66 13.90 21.94
CA ARG A 137 -8.11 13.96 21.60
C ARG A 137 -8.40 14.77 20.32
N ALA A 138 -7.58 15.77 20.04
CA ALA A 138 -7.57 16.53 18.79
C ALA A 138 -7.58 15.65 17.53
N PHE A 139 -6.87 14.51 17.56
CA PHE A 139 -6.76 13.60 16.42
C PHE A 139 -7.85 12.53 16.40
N GLY A 140 -8.52 12.30 17.53
CA GLY A 140 -9.53 11.24 17.67
C GLY A 140 -10.84 11.49 16.93
N ALA A 141 -11.02 12.67 16.32
CA ALA A 141 -12.12 12.94 15.41
C ALA A 141 -11.99 12.18 14.06
N LEU A 142 -10.79 11.66 13.75
CA LEU A 142 -10.50 10.98 12.48
C LEU A 142 -9.80 9.64 12.74
N SER A 143 -10.00 8.69 11.84
CA SER A 143 -9.08 7.56 11.69
C SER A 143 -7.98 7.97 10.72
N TRP A 144 -6.74 7.68 11.06
CA TRP A 144 -5.57 7.98 10.25
C TRP A 144 -4.89 6.71 9.78
N ILE A 145 -4.59 6.67 8.49
CA ILE A 145 -3.67 5.69 7.92
C ILE A 145 -2.43 6.42 7.42
N CYS A 146 -1.25 5.85 7.60
CA CYS A 146 0.00 6.49 7.24
C CYS A 146 0.94 5.50 6.55
N SER A 147 1.59 5.92 5.47
CA SER A 147 2.59 5.16 4.74
C SER A 147 3.92 5.92 4.75
N PRO A 148 5.04 5.26 5.08
CA PRO A 148 6.36 5.82 4.81
C PRO A 148 6.57 5.94 3.29
N LEU A 149 7.21 7.02 2.89
CA LEU A 149 7.71 7.24 1.54
C LEU A 149 9.19 6.86 1.51
N ARG A 150 9.62 6.13 0.49
CA ARG A 150 10.97 5.58 0.37
C ARG A 150 11.67 6.08 -0.88
N ARG A 151 12.90 6.55 -0.69
CA ARG A 151 13.88 6.84 -1.74
C ARG A 151 15.14 6.05 -1.44
N GLU A 152 15.61 5.24 -2.39
CA GLU A 152 16.83 4.43 -2.24
C GLU A 152 16.84 3.59 -0.95
N ALA A 153 15.72 2.89 -0.70
CA ALA A 153 15.47 2.08 0.50
C ALA A 153 15.43 2.83 1.85
N ARG A 154 15.66 4.14 1.89
CA ARG A 154 15.53 4.98 3.09
C ARG A 154 14.19 5.71 3.12
N THR A 155 13.64 5.91 4.32
CA THR A 155 12.45 6.73 4.50
C THR A 155 12.78 8.18 4.21
N SER A 156 12.06 8.81 3.28
CA SER A 156 12.21 10.20 2.85
C SER A 156 11.05 11.11 3.32
N GLY A 157 10.15 10.56 4.14
CA GLY A 157 8.98 11.25 4.68
C GLY A 157 7.80 10.29 4.84
N TYR A 158 6.64 10.86 5.12
CA TYR A 158 5.41 10.14 5.39
C TYR A 158 4.23 10.80 4.71
N VAL A 159 3.34 9.99 4.16
CA VAL A 159 2.03 10.43 3.66
C VAL A 159 0.94 9.78 4.50
N ALA A 160 -0.02 10.57 4.95
CA ALA A 160 -1.13 10.09 5.76
C ALA A 160 -2.47 10.52 5.17
N LEU A 161 -3.47 9.66 5.31
CA LEU A 161 -4.86 9.89 4.91
C LEU A 161 -5.77 9.81 6.14
N GLY A 162 -6.32 10.96 6.53
CA GLY A 162 -7.32 11.11 7.56
C GLY A 162 -8.73 11.13 6.98
N SER A 163 -9.67 10.46 7.63
CA SER A 163 -11.10 10.59 7.34
C SER A 163 -11.91 10.31 8.59
N PRO A 164 -13.19 10.73 8.66
CA PRO A 164 -14.08 10.33 9.72
C PRO A 164 -14.11 8.79 9.87
N PRO A 165 -14.27 8.26 11.09
CA PRO A 165 -14.38 6.82 11.31
C PRO A 165 -15.65 6.29 10.60
N SER A 166 -15.48 5.53 9.52
CA SER A 166 -16.61 5.02 8.72
C SER A 166 -16.55 3.50 8.45
N GLY A 167 -15.63 2.77 9.09
CA GLY A 167 -15.50 1.30 8.96
C GLY A 167 -14.88 0.77 7.66
N GLU A 168 -14.56 1.62 6.68
CA GLU A 168 -14.09 1.21 5.33
C GLU A 168 -12.56 1.30 5.16
N LEU A 169 -11.79 0.72 6.07
CA LEU A 169 -10.31 0.67 5.97
C LEU A 169 -9.82 -0.01 4.68
N ALA A 170 -10.59 -0.98 4.17
CA ALA A 170 -10.23 -1.83 3.02
C ALA A 170 -9.95 -1.06 1.73
N PHE A 171 -10.61 0.08 1.49
CA PHE A 171 -10.38 0.92 0.32
C PHE A 171 -9.26 1.95 0.52
N ARG A 172 -9.10 2.44 1.75
CA ARG A 172 -8.19 3.54 2.07
C ARG A 172 -6.73 3.13 2.02
N VAL A 173 -6.41 1.91 2.47
CA VAL A 173 -5.05 1.39 2.47
C VAL A 173 -4.48 1.27 1.05
N PRO A 174 -5.17 0.62 0.08
CA PRO A 174 -4.71 0.57 -1.32
C PRO A 174 -4.55 1.96 -1.95
N LEU A 175 -5.49 2.89 -1.67
CA LEU A 175 -5.40 4.26 -2.18
C LEU A 175 -4.14 4.97 -1.69
N LEU A 176 -3.87 4.91 -0.38
CA LEU A 176 -2.68 5.53 0.20
C LEU A 176 -1.39 4.90 -0.34
N GLN A 177 -1.37 3.58 -0.54
CA GLN A 177 -0.24 2.88 -1.14
C GLN A 177 0.00 3.31 -2.59
N GLN A 178 -1.07 3.49 -3.38
CA GLN A 178 -0.98 3.98 -4.76
C GLN A 178 -0.40 5.40 -4.79
N LEU A 179 -0.91 6.30 -3.93
CA LEU A 179 -0.40 7.66 -3.81
C LEU A 179 1.07 7.68 -3.38
N ALA A 180 1.43 6.88 -2.38
CA ALA A 180 2.82 6.77 -1.91
C ALA A 180 3.78 6.36 -3.05
N ARG A 181 3.41 5.34 -3.82
CA ARG A 181 4.21 4.87 -4.98
C ARG A 181 4.36 5.96 -6.04
N SER A 182 3.28 6.69 -6.33
CA SER A 182 3.30 7.77 -7.31
C SER A 182 4.23 8.91 -6.87
N VAL A 183 4.16 9.31 -5.59
CA VAL A 183 5.02 10.36 -5.01
C VAL A 183 6.49 9.96 -4.99
N GLU A 184 6.80 8.69 -4.70
CA GLU A 184 8.16 8.14 -4.76
C GLU A 184 8.77 8.19 -6.18
N GLY A 185 8.04 8.66 -7.18
CA GLY A 185 8.50 8.67 -8.57
C GLY A 185 8.62 7.27 -9.13
N ARG A 186 7.91 6.30 -8.54
CA ARG A 186 7.68 4.99 -9.16
C ARG A 186 6.58 5.14 -10.21
N THR A 187 6.76 6.09 -11.13
CA THR A 187 5.95 6.19 -12.33
C THR A 187 6.28 4.97 -13.17
N GLU A 188 5.41 3.97 -13.06
CA GLU A 188 5.38 2.72 -13.84
C GLU A 188 6.68 1.89 -13.86
N ARG A 189 7.06 1.42 -12.67
CA ARG A 189 7.46 0.01 -12.47
C ARG A 189 6.74 -0.64 -11.29
N ALA A 190 5.54 -0.16 -10.97
CA ALA A 190 4.47 -1.10 -10.69
C ALA A 190 3.86 -1.38 -12.08
N ALA A 191 4.41 -2.26 -12.92
CA ALA A 191 4.40 -3.69 -12.63
C ALA A 191 3.17 -3.99 -11.75
N SER A 192 1.99 -4.07 -12.39
CA SER A 192 1.06 -5.17 -12.11
C SER A 192 1.91 -6.41 -11.95
N ASP A 193 2.49 -6.67 -10.78
CA ASP A 193 3.78 -7.38 -10.69
C ASP A 193 3.79 -8.56 -11.68
N PRO A 194 4.39 -8.39 -12.89
CA PRO A 194 4.43 -9.47 -13.83
C PRO A 194 5.23 -10.53 -13.10
N ASP A 195 6.31 -10.19 -12.40
CA ASP A 195 7.06 -11.11 -11.54
C ASP A 195 6.33 -11.66 -10.29
N THR A 196 5.06 -11.32 -9.96
CA THR A 196 4.23 -12.20 -9.09
C THR A 196 3.20 -12.96 -9.88
N VAL A 197 2.53 -12.37 -10.88
CA VAL A 197 1.52 -13.09 -11.66
C VAL A 197 2.20 -14.10 -12.58
N GLN A 198 3.12 -13.64 -13.43
CA GLN A 198 4.05 -14.43 -14.23
C GLN A 198 4.76 -15.47 -13.36
N LYS A 199 5.33 -15.10 -12.20
CA LYS A 199 6.02 -16.07 -11.33
C LYS A 199 5.07 -17.10 -10.70
N ARG A 200 3.88 -16.69 -10.27
CA ARG A 200 2.82 -17.61 -9.82
C ARG A 200 2.31 -18.49 -10.96
N LEU A 201 2.29 -18.00 -12.20
CA LEU A 201 1.91 -18.76 -13.39
C LEU A 201 3.05 -19.70 -13.86
N GLU A 202 4.31 -19.29 -13.69
CA GLU A 202 5.52 -20.07 -13.99
C GLU A 202 5.63 -21.29 -13.07
N GLU A 203 5.19 -21.17 -11.80
CA GLU A 203 5.05 -22.31 -10.87
C GLU A 203 4.13 -23.43 -11.43
N HIS A 204 3.23 -23.11 -12.37
CA HIS A 204 2.30 -24.05 -12.99
C HIS A 204 2.75 -24.62 -14.34
N ARG A 205 4.01 -24.39 -14.75
CA ARG A 205 4.59 -24.92 -16.01
C ARG A 205 3.71 -24.61 -17.24
N LEU A 206 3.22 -23.38 -17.31
CA LEU A 206 2.55 -22.89 -18.51
C LEU A 206 3.57 -22.75 -19.65
N THR A 207 3.16 -23.10 -20.85
CA THR A 207 3.92 -22.82 -22.08
C THR A 207 3.87 -21.34 -22.40
N PHE A 208 4.80 -20.86 -23.21
CA PHE A 208 4.84 -19.46 -23.65
C PHE A 208 3.49 -18.95 -24.18
N ARG A 209 2.79 -19.75 -25.01
CA ARG A 209 1.48 -19.39 -25.56
C ARG A 209 0.35 -19.39 -24.52
N GLU A 210 0.36 -20.34 -23.58
CA GLU A 210 -0.61 -20.36 -22.47
C GLU A 210 -0.40 -19.16 -21.54
N MET A 211 0.83 -18.70 -21.39
CA MET A 211 1.20 -17.58 -20.54
C MET A 211 0.72 -16.25 -21.12
N GLN A 212 0.85 -16.07 -22.44
CA GLN A 212 0.28 -14.91 -23.14
C GLN A 212 -1.25 -14.86 -22.97
N VAL A 213 -1.93 -15.98 -23.23
CA VAL A 213 -3.39 -16.08 -23.04
C VAL A 213 -3.80 -15.86 -21.58
N ALA A 214 -3.05 -16.39 -20.62
CA ALA A 214 -3.30 -16.20 -19.19
C ALA A 214 -3.16 -14.72 -18.77
N GLY A 215 -2.16 -14.01 -19.29
CA GLY A 215 -1.94 -12.59 -19.07
C GLY A 215 -3.12 -11.76 -19.58
N ASP A 216 -3.45 -11.91 -20.87
CA ASP A 216 -4.57 -11.20 -21.49
C ASP A 216 -5.91 -11.54 -20.79
N TRP A 217 -6.07 -12.78 -20.35
CA TRP A 217 -7.25 -13.22 -19.61
C TRP A 217 -7.37 -12.56 -18.22
N LEU A 218 -6.25 -12.29 -17.53
CA LEU A 218 -6.21 -11.57 -16.26
C LEU A 218 -6.36 -10.05 -16.43
N GLU A 219 -6.04 -9.51 -17.61
CA GLU A 219 -6.35 -8.12 -17.98
C GLU A 219 -7.86 -7.89 -18.20
N GLY A 220 -8.66 -8.95 -18.19
CA GLY A 220 -10.12 -8.86 -18.32
C GLY A 220 -10.63 -9.10 -19.74
N LEU A 221 -9.75 -9.31 -20.71
CA LEU A 221 -10.12 -9.46 -22.11
C LEU A 221 -11.08 -10.65 -22.35
N THR A 222 -11.93 -10.50 -23.37
CA THR A 222 -12.82 -11.55 -23.88
C THR A 222 -12.08 -12.54 -24.76
N VAL A 223 -12.72 -13.65 -25.13
CA VAL A 223 -12.10 -14.66 -26.00
C VAL A 223 -11.82 -14.06 -27.38
N GLU A 224 -12.75 -13.23 -27.83
CA GLU A 224 -12.74 -12.53 -29.10
C GLU A 224 -11.59 -11.51 -29.14
N GLU A 225 -11.44 -10.69 -28.08
CA GLU A 225 -10.36 -9.70 -27.95
C GLU A 225 -8.97 -10.36 -27.87
N ILE A 226 -8.85 -11.50 -27.17
CA ILE A 226 -7.60 -12.26 -27.09
C ILE A 226 -7.24 -12.88 -28.45
N ALA A 227 -8.24 -13.41 -29.15
CA ALA A 227 -8.06 -13.99 -30.48
C ALA A 227 -7.54 -12.94 -31.46
N GLU A 228 -8.14 -11.76 -31.46
CA GLU A 228 -7.72 -10.61 -32.26
C GLU A 228 -6.30 -10.16 -31.89
N ARG A 229 -6.02 -9.95 -30.60
CA ARG A 229 -4.72 -9.48 -30.11
C ARG A 229 -3.56 -10.43 -30.42
N LEU A 230 -3.80 -11.74 -30.31
CA LEU A 230 -2.76 -12.77 -30.53
C LEU A 230 -2.72 -13.29 -31.98
N GLY A 231 -3.64 -12.86 -32.85
CA GLY A 231 -3.74 -13.30 -34.24
C GLY A 231 -4.04 -14.81 -34.37
N ILE A 232 -4.91 -15.35 -33.50
CA ILE A 232 -5.29 -16.77 -33.47
C ILE A 232 -6.81 -16.93 -33.47
N ALA A 233 -7.32 -18.13 -33.78
CA ALA A 233 -8.76 -18.39 -33.75
C ALA A 233 -9.31 -18.42 -32.31
N GLU A 234 -10.55 -17.95 -32.10
CA GLU A 234 -11.23 -18.02 -30.80
C GLU A 234 -11.26 -19.43 -30.21
N GLN A 235 -11.47 -20.44 -31.04
CA GLN A 235 -11.48 -21.84 -30.61
C GLN A 235 -10.12 -22.26 -30.02
N THR A 236 -9.03 -21.70 -30.52
CA THR A 236 -7.68 -21.89 -30.01
C THR A 236 -7.51 -21.23 -28.64
N VAL A 237 -8.04 -20.01 -28.46
CA VAL A 237 -8.07 -19.32 -27.17
C VAL A 237 -8.85 -20.14 -26.12
N ARG A 238 -10.06 -20.61 -26.45
CA ARG A 238 -10.87 -21.47 -25.55
C ARG A 238 -10.12 -22.74 -25.14
N THR A 239 -9.37 -23.33 -26.08
CA THR A 239 -8.52 -24.50 -25.82
C THR A 239 -7.37 -24.15 -24.86
N PHE A 240 -6.71 -23.01 -25.03
CA PHE A 240 -5.68 -22.54 -24.11
C PHE A 240 -6.24 -22.29 -22.70
N ILE A 241 -7.38 -21.61 -22.58
CA ILE A 241 -8.03 -21.37 -21.28
C ILE A 241 -8.32 -22.69 -20.56
N LYS A 242 -8.85 -23.70 -21.27
CA LYS A 242 -9.10 -25.03 -20.69
C LYS A 242 -7.82 -25.68 -20.17
N LYS A 243 -6.72 -25.58 -20.93
CA LYS A 243 -5.40 -26.11 -20.51
C LYS A 243 -4.83 -25.35 -19.32
N ILE A 244 -4.96 -24.02 -19.30
CA ILE A 244 -4.54 -23.16 -18.19
C ILE A 244 -5.29 -23.56 -16.91
N TYR A 245 -6.61 -23.74 -16.98
CA TYR A 245 -7.41 -24.18 -15.84
C TYR A 245 -7.01 -25.55 -15.31
N ALA A 246 -6.76 -26.51 -16.21
CA ALA A 246 -6.26 -27.83 -15.82
C ALA A 246 -4.88 -27.75 -15.13
N LYS A 247 -3.96 -26.92 -15.63
CA LYS A 247 -2.60 -26.76 -15.07
C LYS A 247 -2.57 -25.96 -13.76
N THR A 248 -3.46 -25.00 -13.62
CA THR A 248 -3.54 -24.13 -12.43
C THR A 248 -4.51 -24.65 -11.36
N GLY A 249 -5.27 -25.71 -11.67
CA GLY A 249 -6.22 -26.34 -10.76
C GLY A 249 -7.37 -25.42 -10.37
N VAL A 250 -7.87 -24.62 -11.33
CA VAL A 250 -9.05 -23.76 -11.17
C VAL A 250 -10.15 -24.21 -12.12
N ASN A 251 -11.41 -23.89 -11.82
CA ASN A 251 -12.55 -24.39 -12.58
C ASN A 251 -13.25 -23.31 -13.42
N HIS A 252 -13.07 -22.02 -13.10
CA HIS A 252 -13.73 -20.93 -13.81
C HIS A 252 -12.98 -19.59 -13.74
N LYS A 253 -13.38 -18.63 -14.59
CA LYS A 253 -12.75 -17.30 -14.72
C LYS A 253 -12.63 -16.58 -13.38
N GLY A 254 -13.72 -16.54 -12.60
CA GLY A 254 -13.68 -15.93 -11.26
C GLY A 254 -12.63 -16.54 -10.32
N GLU A 255 -12.49 -17.87 -10.28
CA GLU A 255 -11.50 -18.56 -9.44
C GLU A 255 -10.07 -18.26 -9.91
N PHE A 256 -9.87 -18.23 -11.23
CA PHE A 256 -8.60 -17.82 -11.83
C PHE A 256 -8.22 -16.39 -11.42
N PHE A 257 -9.16 -15.45 -11.49
CA PHE A 257 -8.94 -14.06 -11.04
C PHE A 257 -8.64 -14.00 -9.54
N ILE A 258 -9.40 -14.70 -8.70
CA ILE A 258 -9.17 -14.70 -7.25
C ILE A 258 -7.79 -15.27 -6.90
N ARG A 259 -7.35 -16.33 -7.59
CA ARG A 259 -6.06 -17.00 -7.32
C ARG A 259 -4.88 -16.16 -7.78
N PHE A 260 -4.95 -15.55 -8.96
CA PHE A 260 -3.79 -14.91 -9.58
C PHE A 260 -3.78 -13.38 -9.44
N LEU A 261 -4.91 -12.71 -9.17
CA LEU A 261 -5.03 -11.26 -9.08
C LEU A 261 -4.96 -10.68 -7.65
N LYS A 262 -4.54 -11.47 -6.65
CA LYS A 262 -4.51 -11.02 -5.24
C LYS A 262 -3.68 -9.74 -5.06
N ARG A 263 -4.40 -8.64 -4.84
CA ARG A 263 -3.96 -7.32 -4.37
C ARG A 263 -3.32 -7.38 -2.99
#